data_AF-A0A3B8Q1H6-F1
#
_entry.id   AF-A0A3B8Q1H6-F1
#
_cell.length_a   1.000
_cell.length_b   1.000
_cell.length_c   1.000
_cell.angle_alpha   90.00
_cell.angle_beta   90.00
_cell.angle_gamma   90.00
#
_symmetry.space_group_name_H-M   'P 1'
#
loop_
_entity.id
_entity.type
_entity.pdbx_description
1 polymer ?
#
loop_
_entity_poly.entity_id
_entity_poly.type
_entity_poly.pdbx_seq_one_letter_code
_entity_poly.pdbx_strand_id
1 'polypeptide(L)'
;MNQETRTVLSLPTLPARLTVEMTAVLLNFTPEAIYILVSAKKLKPLGRTRPGAQKFFAAEEILRLRADIKWLSDATDAVCDWYAKKNRQSLERRTSNSIEQIPASAAT
;
A
#
# COMPACT_ATOMS: atom_id res chain seq x y z
N MET A 1 8.20 40.60 -2.25
CA MET A 1 8.03 39.27 -1.62
C MET A 1 8.32 39.43 -0.13
N ASN A 2 7.30 39.39 0.73
CA ASN A 2 7.43 39.73 2.16
C ASN A 2 8.11 38.60 2.95
N GLN A 3 8.97 38.96 3.91
CA GLN A 3 9.76 38.00 4.70
C GLN A 3 8.89 36.98 5.45
N GLU A 4 7.66 37.32 5.81
CA GLU A 4 6.72 36.38 6.45
C GLU A 4 6.35 35.18 5.57
N THR A 5 6.32 35.36 4.23
CA THR A 5 6.10 34.23 3.30
C THR A 5 7.24 33.23 3.31
N ARG A 6 8.47 33.68 3.62
CA ARG A 6 9.64 32.80 3.74
C ARG A 6 9.62 32.00 5.04
N THR A 7 9.11 32.57 6.13
CA THR A 7 9.04 31.90 7.43
C THR A 7 7.99 30.78 7.43
N VAL A 8 6.81 30.99 6.83
CA VAL A 8 5.81 29.92 6.69
C VAL A 8 6.28 28.77 5.77
N LEU A 9 7.12 29.07 4.79
CA LEU A 9 7.72 28.09 3.87
C LEU A 9 9.01 27.44 4.40
N SER A 10 9.53 27.91 5.55
CA SER A 10 10.81 27.45 6.14
C SER A 10 10.61 26.53 7.36
N LEU A 11 9.37 26.26 7.79
CA LEU A 11 9.09 25.13 8.65
C LEU A 11 9.15 23.84 7.81
N PRO A 12 9.53 22.68 8.37
CA PRO A 12 9.35 21.38 7.72
C PRO A 12 7.84 21.06 7.65
N THR A 13 7.10 21.85 6.90
CA THR A 13 5.67 21.70 6.71
C THR A 13 5.47 20.58 5.72
N LEU A 14 4.91 19.49 6.21
CA LEU A 14 4.53 18.37 5.38
C LEU A 14 3.56 18.88 4.31
N PRO A 15 3.79 18.58 3.02
CA PRO A 15 2.91 19.07 1.97
C PRO A 15 1.48 18.59 2.22
N ALA A 16 0.49 19.46 2.03
CA ALA A 16 -0.92 19.11 2.33
C ALA A 16 -1.41 17.85 1.58
N ARG A 17 -0.80 17.56 0.42
CA ARG A 17 -1.03 16.35 -0.37
C ARG A 17 0.23 15.51 -0.43
N LEU A 18 0.09 14.22 -0.19
CA LEU A 18 1.15 13.23 -0.30
C LEU A 18 0.88 12.29 -1.48
N THR A 19 1.93 11.93 -2.20
CA THR A 19 1.89 10.83 -3.17
C THR A 19 1.92 9.49 -2.43
N VAL A 20 1.66 8.41 -3.17
CA VAL A 20 1.79 7.03 -2.66
C VAL A 20 3.19 6.80 -2.09
N GLU A 21 4.24 7.23 -2.79
CA GLU A 21 5.63 7.04 -2.35
C GLU A 21 5.93 7.82 -1.07
N MET A 22 5.52 9.08 -0.97
CA MET A 22 5.71 9.87 0.25
C MET A 22 4.96 9.28 1.44
N THR A 23 3.74 8.75 1.19
CA THR A 23 2.93 8.09 2.22
C THR A 23 3.59 6.79 2.69
N ALA A 24 4.16 6.03 1.76
CA ALA A 24 4.91 4.80 2.04
C ALA A 24 6.12 5.09 2.94
N VAL A 25 6.90 6.14 2.62
CA VAL A 25 8.05 6.57 3.44
C VAL A 25 7.61 6.98 4.85
N LEU A 26 6.54 7.76 4.98
CA LEU A 26 6.07 8.27 6.28
C LEU A 26 5.54 7.18 7.20
N LEU A 27 4.90 6.15 6.64
CA LEU A 27 4.36 5.02 7.39
C LEU A 27 5.32 3.83 7.48
N ASN A 28 6.50 3.94 6.83
CA ASN A 28 7.48 2.86 6.72
C ASN A 28 6.91 1.57 6.08
N PHE A 29 6.14 1.73 5.00
CA PHE A 29 5.61 0.64 4.18
C PHE A 29 6.18 0.67 2.75
N THR A 30 5.97 -0.40 1.99
CA THR A 30 6.26 -0.40 0.54
C THR A 30 5.15 0.31 -0.24
N PRO A 31 5.43 0.89 -1.42
CA PRO A 31 4.41 1.55 -2.23
C PRO A 31 3.28 0.58 -2.65
N GLU A 32 3.58 -0.70 -2.87
CA GLU A 32 2.58 -1.75 -3.14
C GLU A 32 1.65 -1.96 -1.94
N ALA A 33 2.19 -1.96 -0.73
CA ALA A 33 1.40 -2.10 0.50
C ALA A 33 0.40 -0.95 0.67
N ILE A 34 0.75 0.28 0.28
CA ILE A 34 -0.18 1.41 0.28
C ILE A 34 -1.36 1.18 -0.68
N TYR A 35 -1.13 0.61 -1.86
CA TYR A 35 -2.21 0.26 -2.78
C TYR A 35 -3.11 -0.87 -2.24
N ILE A 36 -2.53 -1.84 -1.52
CA ILE A 36 -3.28 -2.89 -0.83
C ILE A 36 -4.15 -2.28 0.27
N LEU A 37 -3.61 -1.37 1.08
CA LEU A 37 -4.33 -0.68 2.15
C LEU A 37 -5.48 0.18 1.63
N VAL A 38 -5.31 0.82 0.46
CA VAL A 38 -6.41 1.51 -0.23
C VAL A 38 -7.49 0.52 -0.68
N SER A 39 -7.09 -0.63 -1.22
CA SER A 39 -8.02 -1.69 -1.65
C SER A 39 -8.77 -2.31 -0.45
N ALA A 40 -8.09 -2.42 0.70
CA ALA A 40 -8.65 -2.84 1.98
C ALA A 40 -9.49 -1.76 2.68
N LYS A 41 -9.66 -0.57 2.05
CA LYS A 41 -10.38 0.60 2.58
C LYS A 41 -9.83 1.15 3.91
N LYS A 42 -8.60 0.77 4.29
CA LYS A 42 -7.90 1.30 5.47
C LYS A 42 -7.31 2.69 5.22
N LEU A 43 -7.03 3.02 3.95
CA LEU A 43 -6.59 4.34 3.51
C LEU A 43 -7.58 4.94 2.51
N LYS A 44 -7.99 6.18 2.74
CA LYS A 44 -8.88 6.93 1.84
C LYS A 44 -8.04 7.89 0.97
N PRO A 45 -8.00 7.70 -0.35
CA PRO A 45 -7.39 8.68 -1.24
C PRO A 45 -8.24 9.95 -1.31
N LEU A 46 -7.56 11.08 -1.53
CA LEU A 46 -8.18 12.38 -1.77
C LEU A 46 -8.85 12.39 -3.15
N GLY A 47 -10.17 12.60 -3.13
CA GLY A 47 -11.01 12.68 -4.33
C GLY A 47 -11.32 11.31 -4.96
N ARG A 48 -12.14 11.35 -6.02
CA ARG A 48 -12.49 10.17 -6.82
C ARG A 48 -11.50 10.07 -7.97
N THR A 49 -10.40 9.35 -7.78
CA THR A 49 -9.39 9.18 -8.83
C THR A 49 -9.98 8.39 -9.99
N ARG A 50 -9.87 8.91 -11.22
CA ARG A 50 -10.17 8.15 -12.44
C ARG A 50 -9.28 6.88 -12.50
N PRO A 51 -9.73 5.79 -13.13
CA PRO A 51 -8.87 4.62 -13.34
C PRO A 51 -7.60 5.05 -14.09
N GLY A 52 -6.43 4.75 -13.51
CA GLY A 52 -5.11 5.16 -14.02
C GLY A 52 -4.55 6.47 -13.47
N ALA A 53 -5.33 7.26 -12.72
CA ALA A 53 -4.82 8.48 -12.09
C ALA A 53 -4.03 8.17 -10.81
N GLN A 54 -2.96 8.95 -10.56
CA GLN A 54 -2.18 8.85 -9.34
C GLN A 54 -3.03 9.21 -8.12
N LYS A 55 -2.91 8.40 -7.07
CA LYS A 55 -3.65 8.60 -5.81
C LYS A 55 -2.87 9.57 -4.93
N PHE A 56 -3.58 10.56 -4.41
CA PHE A 56 -3.06 11.50 -3.43
C PHE A 56 -3.71 11.25 -2.08
N PHE A 57 -3.00 11.55 -1.00
CA PHE A 57 -3.48 11.42 0.38
C PHE A 57 -3.32 12.74 1.12
N ALA A 58 -4.17 13.00 2.12
CA ALA A 58 -4.03 14.17 2.97
C ALA A 58 -2.91 13.92 3.99
N ALA A 59 -1.94 14.82 4.07
CA ALA A 59 -0.85 14.70 5.04
C ALA A 59 -1.34 14.63 6.49
N GLU A 60 -2.35 15.43 6.83
CA GLU A 60 -2.94 15.43 8.17
C GLU A 60 -3.55 14.08 8.53
N GLU A 61 -4.26 13.45 7.60
CA GLU A 61 -4.85 12.13 7.82
C GLU A 61 -3.77 11.06 8.04
N ILE A 62 -2.72 11.07 7.22
CA ILE A 62 -1.59 10.13 7.37
C ILE A 62 -0.89 10.33 8.73
N LEU A 63 -0.71 11.57 9.18
CA LEU A 63 -0.13 11.86 10.50
C LEU A 63 -1.01 11.34 11.64
N ARG A 64 -2.34 11.46 11.53
CA ARG A 64 -3.28 10.89 12.50
C ARG A 64 -3.21 9.37 12.54
N LEU A 65 -3.21 8.72 11.36
CA LEU A 65 -3.11 7.27 11.25
C LEU A 65 -1.78 6.73 11.78
N ARG A 66 -0.68 7.47 11.57
CA ARG A 66 0.63 7.14 12.14
C ARG A 66 0.62 7.12 13.68
N ALA A 67 -0.19 7.96 14.32
CA ALA A 67 -0.27 8.02 15.77
C ALA A 67 -1.16 6.90 16.37
N ASP A 68 -1.98 6.24 15.55
CA ASP A 68 -2.88 5.18 15.99
C ASP A 68 -2.24 3.79 15.89
N ILE A 69 -1.89 3.24 17.05
CA ILE A 69 -1.27 1.91 17.17
C ILE A 69 -2.23 0.79 16.71
N LYS A 70 -3.54 0.92 16.98
CA LYS A 70 -4.50 -0.10 16.57
C LYS A 70 -4.60 -0.14 15.05
N TRP A 71 -4.63 1.03 14.43
CA TRP A 71 -4.64 1.13 12.98
C TRP A 71 -3.34 0.56 12.37
N LEU A 72 -2.17 0.80 12.98
CA LEU A 72 -0.90 0.24 12.50
C LEU A 72 -0.86 -1.28 12.58
N SER A 73 -1.38 -1.88 13.65
CA SER A 73 -1.50 -3.34 13.77
C SER A 73 -2.40 -3.91 12.68
N ASP A 74 -3.62 -3.38 12.57
CA ASP A 74 -4.59 -3.76 11.54
C ASP A 74 -4.05 -3.60 10.12
N ALA A 75 -3.29 -2.53 9.87
CA ALA A 75 -2.69 -2.26 8.57
C ALA A 75 -1.61 -3.29 8.23
N THR A 76 -0.78 -3.65 9.21
CA THR A 76 0.27 -4.66 9.05
C THR A 76 -0.34 -6.03 8.80
N ASP A 77 -1.36 -6.42 9.57
CA ASP A 77 -2.08 -7.68 9.41
C ASP A 77 -2.72 -7.78 8.03
N ALA A 78 -3.39 -6.72 7.57
CA ALA A 78 -3.99 -6.68 6.24
C ALA A 78 -2.98 -6.86 5.10
N VAL A 79 -1.76 -6.31 5.26
CA VAL A 79 -0.67 -6.48 4.28
C VAL A 79 -0.14 -7.91 4.32
N CYS A 80 0.09 -8.47 5.52
CA CYS A 80 0.51 -9.86 5.70
C CYS A 80 -0.49 -10.85 5.09
N ASP A 81 -1.79 -10.67 5.34
CA ASP A 81 -2.86 -11.51 4.79
C ASP A 81 -2.88 -11.48 3.26
N TRP A 82 -2.66 -10.31 2.66
CA TRP A 82 -2.61 -10.18 1.21
C TRP A 82 -1.43 -10.96 0.61
N TYR A 83 -0.23 -10.87 1.21
CA TYR A 83 0.93 -11.63 0.77
C TYR A 83 0.76 -13.13 1.02
N ALA A 84 0.18 -13.54 2.15
CA ALA A 84 -0.12 -14.94 2.44
C ALA A 84 -1.09 -15.52 1.39
N LYS A 85 -2.14 -14.77 1.03
CA LYS A 85 -3.10 -15.16 -0.02
C LYS A 85 -2.42 -15.26 -1.39
N LYS A 86 -1.56 -14.30 -1.74
CA LYS A 86 -0.80 -14.33 -3.01
C LYS A 86 0.13 -15.55 -3.08
N ASN A 87 0.81 -15.86 -1.98
CA ASN A 87 1.72 -17.01 -1.91
C ASN A 87 0.96 -18.34 -2.00
N ARG A 88 -0.20 -18.46 -1.33
CA ARG A 88 -1.06 -19.65 -1.44
C ARG A 88 -1.51 -19.90 -2.88
N GLN A 89 -1.99 -18.87 -3.57
CA GLN A 89 -2.38 -18.99 -4.99
C GLN A 89 -1.19 -19.37 -5.88
N SER A 90 -0.01 -18.83 -5.62
CA SER A 90 1.19 -19.21 -6.37
C SER A 90 1.60 -20.66 -6.13
N LEU A 91 1.43 -21.17 -4.91
CA LEU A 91 1.72 -22.56 -4.57
C LEU A 91 0.73 -23.50 -5.25
N GLU A 92 -0.57 -23.22 -5.15
CA GLU A 92 -1.63 -24.01 -5.79
C GLU A 92 -1.43 -24.14 -7.31
N ARG A 93 -1.09 -23.03 -7.98
CA ARG A 93 -0.76 -23.05 -9.42
C ARG A 93 0.45 -23.94 -9.74
N ARG A 94 1.48 -23.94 -8.88
CA ARG A 94 2.67 -24.78 -9.07
C ARG A 94 2.34 -26.25 -8.87
N THR A 95 1.59 -26.59 -7.82
CA THR A 95 1.16 -27.96 -7.53
C THR A 95 0.27 -28.52 -8.65
N SER A 96 -0.69 -27.73 -9.14
CA SER A 96 -1.55 -28.15 -10.26
C SER A 96 -0.75 -28.41 -11.54
N ASN A 97 0.22 -27.54 -11.85
CA ASN A 97 1.07 -27.69 -13.03
C ASN A 97 2.05 -28.88 -12.92
N SER A 98 2.48 -29.26 -11.71
CA SER A 98 3.30 -30.46 -11.49
C SER A 98 2.53 -31.77 -11.60
N ILE A 99 1.23 -31.78 -11.30
CA ILE A 99 0.37 -32.97 -11.44
C ILE A 99 0.07 -33.25 -12.92
N GLU A 100 -0.15 -32.20 -13.73
CA GLU A 100 -0.41 -32.35 -15.17
C GLU A 100 0.83 -32.75 -16.00
N GLN A 101 2.04 -32.66 -15.45
CA GLN A 101 3.30 -33.00 -16.15
C GLN A 101 3.84 -34.40 -15.85
N ILE A 102 3.11 -35.30 -15.17
CA ILE A 102 3.50 -36.71 -15.07
C ILE A 102 3.05 -37.41 -16.37
N PRO A 103 3.95 -37.72 -17.33
CA PRO A 103 3.54 -38.34 -18.58
C PRO A 103 3.07 -39.77 -18.31
N ALA A 104 1.95 -40.15 -18.95
CA ALA A 104 1.37 -41.49 -18.96
C ALA A 104 2.26 -42.59 -19.60
N SER A 105 3.59 -42.38 -19.68
CA SER A 105 4.56 -43.23 -20.37
C SER A 105 5.21 -44.30 -19.49
N ALA A 106 4.71 -44.54 -18.28
CA ALA A 106 5.27 -45.52 -17.34
C ALA A 106 4.45 -46.82 -17.21
N ALA A 107 3.48 -47.05 -18.10
CA ALA A 107 2.65 -48.25 -18.12
C ALA A 107 2.76 -48.97 -19.46
N THR A 108 3.88 -49.67 -19.66
CA THR A 108 4.03 -50.77 -20.62
C THR A 108 4.98 -51.80 -20.03
#